data_AF-A0A6L6JHQ2-F1
#
_entry.id   AF-A0A6L6JHQ2-F1
#
_cell.length_a   1.000
_cell.length_b   1.000
_cell.length_c   1.000
_cell.angle_alpha   90.00
_cell.angle_beta   90.00
_cell.angle_gamma   90.00
#
_symmetry.space_group_name_H-M   'P 1'
#
loop_
_entity.id
_entity.type
_entity.pdbx_description
1 polymer ?
#
loop_
_entity_poly.entity_id
_entity_poly.type
_entity_poly.pdbx_seq_one_letter_code
_entity_poly.pdbx_strand_id
1 'polypeptide(L)' 'MRGNDETSASLFSHVDLEDRIPARHPLRKIRQIVNDALASLGGDFDRLYAD' A
#
# COMPACT_ATOMS: atom_id res chain seq x y z
N MET A 1 2.51 -5.36 9.81
CA MET A 1 1.85 -4.70 8.64
C MET A 1 2.87 -3.89 7.83
N ARG A 2 2.73 -3.79 6.50
CA ARG A 2 3.69 -3.09 5.63
C ARG A 2 3.86 -1.66 6.17
N GLY A 3 5.07 -1.36 6.66
CA GLY A 3 5.45 -0.04 7.13
C GLY A 3 5.15 1.02 6.06
N ASN A 4 5.06 2.27 6.50
CA ASN A 4 4.83 3.43 5.65
C ASN A 4 5.54 3.24 4.29
N ASP A 5 4.82 3.45 3.19
CA ASP A 5 5.32 3.19 1.83
C ASP A 5 6.40 4.24 1.52
N GLU A 6 7.57 4.05 2.11
CA GLU A 6 8.72 4.93 2.01
C GLU A 6 9.29 4.72 0.60
N THR A 7 8.96 5.69 -0.27
CA THR A 7 9.43 5.85 -1.64
C THR A 7 10.92 5.54 -1.72
N SER A 8 11.24 4.30 -2.08
CA SER A 8 12.60 3.80 -2.22
C SER A 8 13.19 4.29 -3.54
N ALA A 9 13.36 5.61 -3.66
CA ALA A 9 13.65 6.30 -4.92
C ALA A 9 15.16 6.38 -5.25
N SER A 10 16.02 5.50 -4.70
CA SER A 10 17.47 5.74 -4.77
C SER A 10 18.34 4.73 -5.52
N LEU A 11 17.88 3.54 -5.98
CA LEU A 11 18.86 2.59 -6.56
C LEU A 11 18.51 1.87 -7.87
N PHE A 12 17.31 2.04 -8.43
CA PHE A 12 17.01 1.61 -9.79
C PHE A 12 15.95 2.55 -10.37
N SER A 13 15.74 2.57 -11.69
CA SER A 13 14.73 3.36 -12.43
C SER A 13 13.28 2.97 -12.10
N HIS A 14 12.99 2.75 -10.82
CA HIS A 14 11.67 2.53 -10.30
C HIS A 14 10.93 3.86 -10.28
N VAL A 15 10.05 4.04 -11.27
CA VAL A 15 8.97 5.02 -11.15
C VAL A 15 8.15 4.61 -9.93
N ASP A 16 7.95 5.54 -9.00
CA ASP A 16 7.12 5.37 -7.82
C ASP A 16 5.78 4.75 -8.23
N LEU A 17 5.35 3.73 -7.49
CA LEU A 17 4.12 3.00 -7.82
C LEU A 17 2.89 3.93 -7.80
N GLU A 18 2.93 4.98 -6.98
CA GLU A 18 1.93 6.04 -6.98
C GLU A 18 1.93 6.82 -8.31
N ASP A 19 3.09 7.14 -8.85
CA ASP A 19 3.20 7.95 -10.06
C ASP A 19 2.81 7.17 -11.32
N ARG A 20 2.76 5.83 -11.24
CA ARG A 20 2.33 4.98 -12.35
C ARG A 20 0.83 5.03 -12.62
N ILE A 21 0.01 5.40 -11.63
CA ILE A 21 -1.44 5.44 -11.77
C ILE A 21 -1.93 6.89 -11.70
N PRO A 22 -2.46 7.46 -12.80
CA PRO A 22 -2.98 8.82 -12.79
C PRO A 22 -4.00 9.08 -11.67
N ALA A 23 -4.02 10.30 -11.12
CA ALA A 23 -4.87 10.64 -9.99
C ALA A 23 -6.37 10.42 -10.25
N ARG A 24 -6.83 10.61 -11.49
CA ARG A 24 -8.23 10.39 -11.90
C ARG A 24 -8.54 8.96 -12.35
N HIS A 25 -7.60 8.02 -12.19
CA HIS A 25 -7.77 6.66 -12.67
C HIS A 25 -8.73 5.87 -11.74
N PRO A 26 -9.70 5.11 -12.29
CA PRO A 26 -10.69 4.39 -11.48
C PRO A 26 -10.09 3.37 -10.50
N LEU A 27 -8.89 2.82 -10.80
CA LEU A 27 -8.18 1.92 -9.89
C LEU A 27 -7.82 2.58 -8.54
N ARG A 28 -7.70 3.91 -8.47
CA ARG A 28 -7.44 4.63 -7.21
C ARG A 28 -8.56 4.41 -6.19
N LYS A 29 -9.81 4.29 -6.65
CA LYS A 29 -10.96 3.99 -5.80
C LYS A 29 -10.90 2.57 -5.23
N ILE A 30 -10.48 1.60 -6.05
CA ILE A 30 -10.32 0.21 -5.61
C ILE A 30 -9.23 0.12 -4.53
N ARG A 31 -8.12 0.84 -4.72
CA ARG A 31 -7.04 0.90 -3.73
C ARG A 31 -7.53 1.41 -2.37
N GLN A 32 -8.37 2.46 -2.34
CA GLN A 32 -8.93 2.97 -1.08
C GLN A 32 -9.71 1.88 -0.34
N ILE A 33 -10.61 1.19 -1.04
CA ILE A 33 -11.42 0.10 -0.47
C ILE A 33 -10.54 -1.02 0.09
N VAL A 34 -9.50 -1.42 -0.65
CA VAL A 34 -8.58 -2.47 -0.21
C VAL A 34 -7.76 -2.01 1.00
N ASN A 35 -7.29 -0.77 1.02
CA ASN A 35 -6.54 -0.23 2.16
C ASN A 35 -7.41 -0.19 3.42
N ASP A 36 -8.67 0.22 3.33
CA ASP A 36 -9.59 0.24 4.46
C ASP A 36 -9.83 -1.19 4.99
N ALA A 37 -10.03 -2.16 4.09
CA ALA A 37 -10.17 -3.57 4.45
C ALA A 37 -8.90 -4.11 5.14
N LEU A 38 -7.72 -3.84 4.59
CA LEU A 38 -6.44 -4.26 5.18
C LEU A 38 -6.17 -3.60 6.53
N ALA A 39 -6.54 -2.33 6.71
CA ALA A 39 -6.43 -1.65 7.99
C ALA A 39 -7.33 -2.32 9.05
N SER A 40 -8.54 -2.72 8.68
CA SER A 40 -9.45 -3.43 9.59
C SER A 40 -8.93 -4.81 10.03
N LEU A 41 -8.18 -5.49 9.14
CA LEU A 41 -7.57 -6.80 9.40
C LEU A 41 -6.22 -6.71 10.14
N GLY A 42 -5.73 -5.51 10.40
CA GLY A 42 -4.39 -5.29 10.92
C GLY A 42 -4.09 -5.99 12.24
N GLY A 43 -4.99 -5.86 13.22
CA GLY A 43 -4.82 -6.50 14.52
C GLY A 43 -4.84 -8.03 14.45
N ASP A 44 -5.54 -8.61 13.47
CA ASP A 44 -5.54 -10.06 13.27
C ASP A 44 -4.25 -10.53 12.63
N PHE A 45 -3.70 -9.78 11.66
CA PHE A 45 -2.39 -10.05 11.11
C PHE A 45 -1.27 -9.89 12.14
N ASP A 46 -1.32 -8.84 12.95
CA ASP A 46 -0.30 -8.61 13.99
C ASP A 46 -0.27 -9.75 15.02
N ARG A 47 -1.42 -10.34 15.35
CA ARG A 47 -1.50 -11.55 16.19
C ARG A 47 -0.99 -12.80 15.46
N LEU A 48 -1.37 -12.97 14.20
CA LEU A 48 -1.01 -14.16 13.40
C LEU A 48 0.50 -14.25 13.14
N TYR A 49 1.17 -13.10 13.06
CA TYR A 49 2.61 -12.98 12.79
C TYR A 49 3.40 -12.48 14.01
N ALA A 50 2.89 -12.70 15.22
CA ALA A 50 3.53 -12.25 16.46
C ALA A 50 4.74 -13.12 16.89
N ASP A 51 4.84 -14.34 16.36
CA ASP A 51 5.93 -15.30 16.62
C ASP A 51 7.03 -15.26 15.53
#